data_AF-A0A7V8VTF4-F1
#
_entry.id   AF-A0A7V8VTF4-F1
#
_cell.length_a   1.000
_cell.length_b   1.000
_cell.length_c   1.000
_cell.angle_alpha   90.00
_cell.angle_beta   90.00
_cell.angle_gamma   90.00
#
_symmetry.space_group_name_H-M   'P 1'
#
loop_
_entity.id
_entity.type
_entity.pdbx_description
1 polymer ?
#
loop_
_entity_poly.entity_id
_entity_poly.type
_entity_poly.pdbx_seq_one_letter_code
_entity_poly.pdbx_strand_id
1 'polypeptide(L)'
;FRTGSRVMAQYRRRGEETYSLLLRPISAHGRWDGVEPFGALPRRTPAEDAEEPVVVLTRAAIRLRRQLRFWSLVAPVDETLRGNPDLLLTFGVGEVPYLRQATLSVWRSERAMREWAYGSKHHLEAVRRTRAEGWYAEELFARFRLLCSYGSLRGRDPLAELFLSTAPGG
;
A
#
# COMPACT_ATOMS: atom_id res chain seq x y z
N PHE A 1 16.78 -0.95 -13.61
CA PHE A 1 16.50 -0.09 -12.44
C PHE A 1 17.54 -0.22 -11.32
N ARG A 2 17.78 -1.40 -10.73
CA ARG A 2 18.64 -1.54 -9.52
C ARG A 2 20.12 -1.15 -9.71
N THR A 3 20.75 -1.59 -10.81
CA THR A 3 22.21 -1.48 -11.02
C THR A 3 22.63 -0.27 -11.87
N GLY A 4 21.74 0.25 -12.73
CA GLY A 4 22.10 1.32 -13.69
C GLY A 4 21.27 2.62 -13.59
N SER A 5 20.31 2.74 -12.67
CA SER A 5 19.49 3.96 -12.57
C SER A 5 20.25 5.08 -11.87
N ARG A 6 20.47 6.20 -12.58
CA ARG A 6 21.06 7.43 -12.02
C ARG A 6 20.23 7.99 -10.85
N VAL A 7 18.90 7.91 -10.96
CA VAL A 7 17.98 8.34 -9.90
C VAL A 7 18.16 7.50 -8.65
N MET A 8 18.19 6.17 -8.78
CA MET A 8 18.40 5.31 -7.61
C MET A 8 19.80 5.43 -7.02
N ALA A 9 20.81 5.67 -7.86
CA ALA A 9 22.15 5.98 -7.37
C ALA A 9 22.16 7.28 -6.55
N GLN A 10 21.40 8.30 -6.95
CA GLN A 10 21.26 9.54 -6.18
C GLN A 10 20.54 9.33 -4.85
N TYR A 11 19.45 8.56 -4.83
CA TYR A 11 18.77 8.20 -3.59
C TYR A 11 19.69 7.44 -2.62
N ARG A 12 20.41 6.42 -3.11
CA ARG A 12 21.37 5.66 -2.30
C ARG A 12 22.54 6.49 -1.77
N ARG A 13 22.97 7.52 -2.51
CA ARG A 13 24.03 8.44 -2.04
C ARG A 13 23.54 9.41 -0.97
N ARG A 14 22.24 9.71 -0.92
CA ARG A 14 21.66 10.70 0.00
C ARG A 14 20.97 10.06 1.21
N GLY A 15 20.52 8.82 1.09
CA GLY A 15 19.90 8.08 2.18
C GLY A 15 20.92 7.28 2.97
N GLU A 16 20.75 7.25 4.29
CA GLU A 16 21.50 6.34 5.18
C GLU A 16 21.12 4.88 4.91
N GLU A 17 19.86 4.65 4.56
CA GLU A 17 19.34 3.33 4.22
C GLU A 17 18.49 3.39 2.95
N THR A 18 18.34 2.26 2.29
CA THR A 18 17.43 2.10 1.15
C THR A 18 16.76 0.75 1.25
N TYR A 19 15.43 0.76 1.24
CA TYR A 19 14.62 -0.45 1.20
C TYR A 19 13.85 -0.52 -0.13
N SER A 20 13.86 -1.67 -0.79
CA SER A 20 13.26 -1.85 -2.11
C SER A 20 12.41 -3.11 -2.16
N LEU A 21 11.18 -2.97 -2.68
CA LEU A 21 10.27 -4.09 -2.92
C LEU A 21 10.15 -4.36 -4.41
N LEU A 22 10.22 -5.63 -4.81
CA LEU A 22 9.84 -6.07 -6.15
C LEU A 22 8.42 -6.63 -6.10
N LEU A 23 7.53 -6.04 -6.90
CA LEU A 23 6.08 -6.24 -6.80
C LEU A 23 5.49 -6.67 -8.14
N ARG A 24 4.57 -7.63 -8.13
CA ARG A 24 3.75 -8.01 -9.29
C ARG A 24 2.31 -7.57 -9.07
N PRO A 25 1.71 -6.71 -9.92
CA PRO A 25 0.33 -6.30 -9.75
C PRO A 25 -0.62 -7.49 -9.89
N ILE A 26 -1.59 -7.57 -9.00
CA ILE A 26 -2.60 -8.65 -8.95
C ILE A 26 -4.03 -8.12 -9.01
N SER A 27 -4.25 -6.87 -8.64
CA SER A 27 -5.52 -6.16 -8.86
C SER A 27 -5.26 -4.66 -8.85
N ALA A 28 -5.96 -3.91 -9.70
CA ALA A 28 -5.89 -2.45 -9.71
C ALA A 28 -7.25 -1.88 -10.08
N HIS A 29 -7.60 -0.76 -9.45
CA HIS A 29 -8.80 0.00 -9.74
C HIS A 29 -8.48 1.50 -9.67
N GLY A 30 -8.95 2.26 -10.66
CA GLY A 30 -8.75 3.70 -10.73
C GLY A 30 -7.49 4.10 -11.51
N ARG A 31 -7.08 5.36 -11.33
CA ARG A 31 -6.09 6.03 -12.16
C ARG A 31 -5.02 6.75 -11.34
N TRP A 32 -3.84 6.83 -11.92
CA TRP A 32 -2.73 7.65 -11.46
C TRP A 32 -2.44 8.71 -12.52
N ASP A 33 -2.70 9.98 -12.21
CA ASP A 33 -2.48 11.10 -13.13
C ASP A 33 -3.15 10.89 -14.49
N GLY A 34 -4.40 10.43 -14.48
CA GLY A 34 -5.24 10.21 -15.65
C GLY A 34 -5.06 8.86 -16.33
N VAL A 35 -4.07 8.04 -15.95
CA VAL A 35 -3.78 6.75 -16.60
C VAL A 35 -4.05 5.56 -15.70
N GLU A 36 -4.35 4.39 -16.29
CA GLU A 36 -4.47 3.11 -15.58
C GLU A 36 -3.11 2.39 -15.62
N PRO A 37 -2.25 2.53 -14.59
CA PRO A 37 -0.82 2.23 -14.70
C PRO A 37 -0.50 0.73 -14.83
N PHE A 38 -1.45 -0.15 -14.52
CA PHE A 38 -1.24 -1.61 -14.51
C PHE A 38 -2.02 -2.34 -15.62
N GLY A 39 -2.76 -1.61 -16.45
CA GLY A 39 -3.52 -2.18 -17.57
C GLY A 39 -4.47 -3.32 -17.17
N ALA A 40 -4.74 -4.21 -18.12
CA ALA A 40 -5.57 -5.39 -17.89
C ALA A 40 -4.82 -6.44 -17.06
N LEU A 41 -5.37 -6.78 -15.90
CA LEU A 41 -4.82 -7.81 -15.01
C LEU A 41 -5.64 -9.11 -15.11
N PRO A 42 -5.03 -10.29 -14.91
CA PRO A 42 -5.74 -11.56 -14.91
C PRO A 42 -6.85 -11.59 -13.86
N ARG A 43 -7.96 -12.25 -14.18
CA ARG A 43 -9.00 -12.55 -13.18
C ARG A 43 -8.42 -13.56 -12.19
N ARG A 44 -8.50 -13.24 -10.90
CA ARG A 44 -8.15 -14.13 -9.79
C ARG A 44 -9.39 -14.51 -9.01
N THR A 45 -9.45 -15.73 -8.49
CA THR A 45 -10.48 -16.08 -7.52
C THR A 45 -10.01 -15.69 -6.11
N PRO A 46 -10.92 -15.26 -5.21
CA PRO A 46 -10.53 -14.84 -3.85
C PRO A 46 -9.84 -15.92 -3.02
N ALA A 47 -10.00 -17.20 -3.36
CA ALA A 47 -9.48 -18.32 -2.60
C ALA A 47 -7.99 -18.61 -2.90
N GLU A 48 -7.51 -18.32 -4.10
CA GLU A 48 -6.21 -18.82 -4.59
C GLU A 48 -4.99 -18.25 -3.84
N ASP A 49 -5.06 -17.05 -3.28
CA ASP A 49 -3.94 -16.50 -2.51
C ASP A 49 -4.41 -15.77 -1.23
N ALA A 50 -5.51 -16.25 -0.61
CA ALA A 50 -6.08 -15.61 0.58
C ALA A 50 -5.07 -15.51 1.74
N GLU A 51 -4.20 -16.51 1.90
CA GLU A 51 -3.20 -16.57 2.97
C GLU A 51 -1.85 -15.97 2.56
N GLU A 52 -1.67 -15.52 1.31
CA GLU A 52 -0.38 -14.99 0.88
C GLU A 52 -0.19 -13.51 1.23
N PRO A 53 1.05 -13.09 1.53
CA PRO A 53 1.36 -11.69 1.77
C PRO A 53 0.95 -10.78 0.61
N VAL A 54 0.32 -9.66 0.94
CA VAL A 54 -0.13 -8.68 -0.05
C VAL A 54 0.44 -7.30 0.25
N VAL A 55 0.88 -6.62 -0.80
CA VAL A 55 1.23 -5.20 -0.75
C VAL A 55 0.08 -4.39 -1.31
N VAL A 56 -0.37 -3.37 -0.59
CA VAL A 56 -1.47 -2.50 -1.00
C VAL A 56 -0.95 -1.08 -1.18
N LEU A 57 -1.20 -0.52 -2.36
CA LEU A 57 -1.02 0.89 -2.68
C LEU A 57 -2.39 1.56 -2.72
N THR A 58 -2.59 2.59 -1.90
CA THR A 58 -3.78 3.43 -1.91
C THR A 58 -3.39 4.85 -2.21
N ARG A 59 -3.86 5.39 -3.33
CA ARG A 59 -3.62 6.77 -3.76
C ARG A 59 -4.96 7.47 -3.88
N ALA A 60 -5.08 8.66 -3.29
CA ALA A 60 -6.26 9.50 -3.46
C ALA A 60 -5.86 10.96 -3.61
N ALA A 61 -6.32 11.59 -4.69
CA ALA A 61 -6.26 13.03 -4.86
C ALA A 61 -7.52 13.66 -4.26
N ILE A 62 -7.40 14.28 -3.09
CA ILE A 62 -8.54 14.87 -2.37
C ILE A 62 -8.80 16.29 -2.90
N ARG A 63 -10.07 16.61 -3.20
CA ARG A 63 -10.47 17.97 -3.57
C ARG A 63 -10.09 18.96 -2.47
N LEU A 64 -9.40 20.06 -2.81
CA LEU A 64 -8.84 21.02 -1.83
C LEU A 64 -9.84 21.47 -0.76
N ARG A 65 -11.06 21.81 -1.16
CA ARG A 65 -12.12 22.30 -0.26
C ARG A 65 -12.59 21.28 0.78
N ARG A 66 -12.19 20.02 0.67
CA ARG A 66 -12.64 18.90 1.51
C ARG A 66 -11.53 18.27 2.33
N GLN A 67 -10.29 18.74 2.21
CA GLN A 67 -9.14 18.14 2.87
C GLN A 67 -9.32 18.08 4.38
N LEU A 68 -9.58 19.19 5.07
CA LEU A 68 -9.69 19.22 6.54
C LEU A 68 -10.71 18.21 7.09
N ARG A 69 -11.91 18.14 6.48
CA ARG A 69 -12.95 17.18 6.87
C ARG A 69 -12.56 15.74 6.57
N PHE A 70 -11.86 15.51 5.46
CA PHE A 70 -11.30 14.21 5.12
C PHE A 70 -10.34 13.74 6.22
N TRP A 71 -9.36 14.57 6.61
CA TRP A 71 -8.36 14.21 7.61
C TRP A 71 -8.98 13.84 8.96
N SER A 72 -9.99 14.59 9.43
CA SER A 72 -10.71 14.23 10.66
C SER A 72 -11.46 12.90 10.57
N LEU A 73 -11.99 12.57 9.38
CA LEU A 73 -12.74 11.32 9.18
C LEU A 73 -11.81 10.10 9.09
N VAL A 74 -10.62 10.26 8.50
CA VAL A 74 -9.68 9.15 8.29
C VAL A 74 -8.72 8.92 9.46
N ALA A 75 -8.57 9.87 10.38
CA ALA A 75 -7.67 9.71 11.53
C ALA A 75 -7.94 8.43 12.36
N PRO A 76 -9.20 8.08 12.71
CA PRO A 76 -9.48 6.81 13.39
C PRO A 76 -9.14 5.58 12.55
N VAL A 77 -9.34 5.63 11.23
CA VAL A 77 -8.99 4.53 10.32
C VAL A 77 -7.48 4.29 10.32
N ASP A 78 -6.70 5.37 10.28
CA ASP A 78 -5.25 5.38 10.33
C ASP A 78 -4.70 4.77 11.64
N GLU A 79 -5.36 5.03 12.77
CA GLU A 79 -5.04 4.43 14.06
C GLU A 79 -5.31 2.92 14.05
N THR A 80 -6.49 2.49 13.57
CA THR A 80 -6.79 1.05 13.47
C THR A 80 -5.84 0.30 12.53
N LEU A 81 -5.32 0.98 11.51
CA LEU A 81 -4.33 0.41 10.60
C LEU A 81 -3.03 0.11 11.35
N ARG A 82 -2.46 1.11 12.04
CA ARG A 82 -1.17 0.99 12.74
C ARG A 82 -1.20 0.01 13.91
N GLY A 83 -2.36 -0.19 14.53
CA GLY A 83 -2.55 -1.16 15.62
C GLY A 83 -2.79 -2.60 15.16
N ASN A 84 -2.88 -2.87 13.86
CA ASN A 84 -3.21 -4.20 13.37
C ASN A 84 -1.99 -5.15 13.44
N PRO A 85 -2.10 -6.32 14.09
CA PRO A 85 -0.98 -7.26 14.24
C PRO A 85 -0.53 -7.94 12.93
N ASP A 86 -1.39 -7.95 11.92
CA ASP A 86 -1.09 -8.50 10.58
C ASP A 86 -0.56 -7.45 9.60
N LEU A 87 -0.49 -6.18 10.02
CA LEU A 87 0.20 -5.14 9.28
C LEU A 87 1.71 -5.22 9.57
N LEU A 88 2.48 -5.59 8.55
CA LEU A 88 3.93 -5.77 8.67
C LEU A 88 4.69 -4.46 8.46
N LEU A 89 4.18 -3.60 7.57
CA LEU A 89 4.84 -2.37 7.17
C LEU A 89 3.84 -1.36 6.60
N THR A 90 4.01 -0.07 6.87
CA THR A 90 3.28 0.98 6.16
C THR A 90 4.07 2.27 6.03
N PHE A 91 3.91 2.96 4.89
CA PHE A 91 4.50 4.25 4.60
C PHE A 91 3.51 5.17 3.88
N GLY A 92 3.63 6.47 4.15
CA GLY A 92 3.10 7.49 3.25
C GLY A 92 4.07 7.75 2.11
N VAL A 93 3.55 8.03 0.92
CA VAL A 93 4.30 8.36 -0.30
C VAL A 93 3.84 9.77 -0.76
N GLY A 94 4.69 10.80 -0.65
CA GLY A 94 4.42 12.21 -1.02
C GLY A 94 5.21 13.27 -0.19
N GLU A 95 5.22 14.56 -0.56
CA GLU A 95 6.11 15.64 -0.02
C GLU A 95 5.40 16.86 0.63
N VAL A 96 5.76 17.24 1.89
CA VAL A 96 5.17 18.28 2.82
C VAL A 96 4.72 19.61 2.17
N PRO A 97 3.45 20.13 2.32
CA PRO A 97 2.46 20.02 3.43
C PRO A 97 1.01 19.45 3.18
N TYR A 98 0.63 18.89 2.01
CA TYR A 98 -0.71 18.28 1.74
C TYR A 98 -0.75 16.78 1.25
N LEU A 99 -0.35 15.77 2.04
CA LEU A 99 0.79 14.90 1.65
C LEU A 99 0.74 13.44 1.39
N ARG A 100 -0.31 12.76 1.81
CA ARG A 100 -0.33 11.33 1.56
C ARG A 100 -0.86 11.13 0.15
N GLN A 101 -0.02 11.48 -0.83
CA GLN A 101 -0.35 11.30 -2.23
C GLN A 101 -0.42 9.81 -2.59
N ALA A 102 0.11 8.92 -1.75
CA ALA A 102 -0.37 7.56 -1.59
C ALA A 102 0.03 7.01 -0.21
N THR A 103 -0.49 5.84 0.14
CA THR A 103 0.02 4.98 1.20
C THR A 103 0.40 3.64 0.60
N LEU A 104 1.48 3.06 1.10
CA LEU A 104 1.88 1.69 0.83
C LEU A 104 1.79 0.91 2.14
N SER A 105 1.22 -0.27 2.10
CA SER A 105 1.15 -1.18 3.25
C SER A 105 1.46 -2.61 2.84
N VAL A 106 2.09 -3.37 3.73
CA VAL A 106 2.40 -4.78 3.54
C VAL A 106 1.69 -5.57 4.64
N TRP A 107 0.94 -6.58 4.23
CA TRP A 107 0.11 -7.39 5.11
C TRP A 107 0.57 -8.83 5.10
N ARG A 108 0.39 -9.52 6.23
CA ARG A 108 0.70 -10.95 6.37
C ARG A 108 -0.10 -11.81 5.40
N SER A 109 -1.36 -11.45 5.14
CA SER A 109 -2.20 -12.13 4.15
C SER A 109 -3.24 -11.22 3.47
N GLU A 110 -3.71 -11.61 2.28
CA GLU A 110 -4.82 -10.93 1.60
C GLU A 110 -6.11 -10.99 2.45
N ARG A 111 -6.34 -12.09 3.18
CA ARG A 111 -7.46 -12.25 4.10
C ARG A 111 -7.40 -11.23 5.24
N ALA A 112 -6.28 -11.12 5.95
CA ALA A 112 -6.13 -10.19 7.06
C ALA A 112 -6.34 -8.73 6.62
N MET A 113 -5.81 -8.37 5.46
CA MET A 113 -6.05 -7.07 4.85
C MET A 113 -7.54 -6.82 4.55
N ARG A 114 -8.25 -7.82 4.01
CA ARG A 114 -9.69 -7.74 3.73
C ARG A 114 -10.52 -7.65 5.01
N GLU A 115 -10.18 -8.44 6.02
CA GLU A 115 -10.82 -8.40 7.35
C GLU A 115 -10.69 -7.02 7.98
N TRP A 116 -9.52 -6.38 7.89
CA TRP A 116 -9.36 -5.00 8.34
C TRP A 116 -10.18 -4.01 7.49
N ALA A 117 -10.06 -4.09 6.16
CA ALA A 117 -10.70 -3.14 5.25
C ALA A 117 -12.25 -3.22 5.28
N TYR A 118 -12.82 -4.39 5.50
CA TYR A 118 -14.28 -4.58 5.46
C TYR A 118 -14.90 -4.88 6.83
N GLY A 119 -14.10 -5.25 7.83
CA GLY A 119 -14.58 -5.52 9.19
C GLY A 119 -14.71 -4.28 10.07
N SER A 120 -13.97 -3.21 9.77
CA SER A 120 -14.08 -1.96 10.53
C SER A 120 -15.25 -1.11 10.04
N LYS A 121 -16.24 -0.87 10.92
CA LYS A 121 -17.33 0.09 10.67
C LYS A 121 -16.79 1.49 10.31
N HIS A 122 -15.65 1.88 10.87
CA HIS A 122 -15.00 3.16 10.56
C HIS A 122 -14.45 3.21 9.14
N HIS A 123 -13.81 2.13 8.66
CA HIS A 123 -13.30 2.07 7.29
C HIS A 123 -14.45 2.07 6.27
N LEU A 124 -15.49 1.25 6.51
CA LEU A 124 -16.67 1.21 5.65
C LEU A 124 -17.37 2.57 5.56
N GLU A 125 -17.59 3.24 6.69
CA GLU A 125 -18.23 4.56 6.70
C GLU A 125 -17.35 5.64 6.04
N ALA A 126 -16.03 5.60 6.26
CA ALA A 126 -15.09 6.49 5.58
C ALA A 126 -15.16 6.32 4.06
N VAL A 127 -15.11 5.07 3.55
CA VAL A 127 -15.23 4.78 2.12
C VAL A 127 -16.59 5.24 1.57
N ARG A 128 -17.68 4.91 2.28
CA ARG A 128 -19.05 5.26 1.88
C ARG A 128 -19.23 6.77 1.75
N ARG A 129 -18.87 7.52 2.80
CA ARG A 129 -18.98 8.98 2.81
C ARG A 129 -18.12 9.64 1.76
N THR A 130 -16.89 9.15 1.60
CA THR A 130 -15.97 9.68 0.60
C THR A 130 -16.52 9.53 -0.82
N ARG A 131 -17.16 8.39 -1.14
CA ARG A 131 -17.84 8.17 -2.42
C ARG A 131 -19.09 9.02 -2.57
N ALA A 132 -19.98 9.01 -1.56
CA ALA A 132 -21.25 9.74 -1.60
C ALA A 132 -21.06 11.25 -1.73
N GLU A 133 -20.04 11.80 -1.08
CA GLU A 133 -19.78 13.23 -1.07
C GLU A 133 -18.78 13.67 -2.17
N GLY A 134 -18.30 12.74 -3.00
CA GLY A 134 -17.38 13.01 -4.11
C GLY A 134 -16.07 13.67 -3.67
N TRP A 135 -15.41 13.12 -2.64
CA TRP A 135 -14.22 13.77 -2.08
C TRP A 135 -12.96 13.60 -2.94
N TYR A 136 -12.89 12.52 -3.72
CA TYR A 136 -11.74 12.22 -4.57
C TYR A 136 -11.91 12.83 -5.96
N ALA A 137 -10.93 13.64 -6.35
CA ALA A 137 -10.74 14.05 -7.73
C ALA A 137 -10.21 12.88 -8.58
N GLU A 138 -9.41 12.01 -7.98
CA GLU A 138 -8.87 10.79 -8.60
C GLU A 138 -8.48 9.79 -7.50
N GLU A 139 -8.55 8.50 -7.78
CA GLU A 139 -8.16 7.42 -6.86
C GLU A 139 -7.43 6.30 -7.62
N LEU A 140 -6.48 5.64 -6.96
CA LEU A 140 -5.92 4.36 -7.38
C LEU A 140 -5.81 3.43 -6.17
N PHE A 141 -6.43 2.26 -6.27
CA PHE A 141 -6.25 1.15 -5.33
C PHE A 141 -5.59 0.00 -6.08
N ALA A 142 -4.37 -0.35 -5.71
CA ALA A 142 -3.65 -1.45 -6.32
C ALA A 142 -3.15 -2.43 -5.26
N ARG A 143 -3.18 -3.72 -5.59
CA ARG A 143 -2.64 -4.81 -4.78
C ARG A 143 -1.58 -5.53 -5.58
N PHE A 144 -0.55 -5.97 -4.88
CA PHE A 144 0.60 -6.64 -5.47
C PHE A 144 0.97 -7.88 -4.66
N ARG A 145 1.46 -8.88 -5.37
CA ARG A 145 2.23 -9.96 -4.77
C ARG A 145 3.64 -9.45 -4.51
N LEU A 146 4.13 -9.68 -3.29
CA LEU A 146 5.52 -9.40 -2.95
C LEU A 146 6.40 -10.50 -3.54
N LEU A 147 7.34 -10.13 -4.43
CA LEU A 147 8.28 -11.08 -5.02
C LEU A 147 9.59 -11.13 -4.24
N CYS A 148 10.12 -9.96 -3.87
CA CYS A 148 11.37 -9.84 -3.10
C CYS A 148 11.41 -8.53 -2.30
N SER A 149 12.16 -8.52 -1.21
CA SER A 149 12.65 -7.31 -0.52
C SER A 149 14.17 -7.21 -0.63
N TYR A 150 14.70 -5.99 -0.55
CA TYR A 150 16.14 -5.72 -0.53
C TYR A 150 16.47 -4.51 0.33
N GLY A 151 17.62 -4.58 1.00
CA GLY A 151 18.15 -3.49 1.81
C GLY A 151 17.59 -3.51 3.23
N SER A 152 17.59 -2.35 3.87
CA SER A 152 17.24 -2.24 5.28
C SER A 152 16.36 -1.03 5.57
N LEU A 153 15.62 -1.15 6.67
CA LEU A 153 14.89 -0.09 7.32
C LEU A 153 15.17 -0.21 8.82
N ARG A 154 15.75 0.84 9.41
CA ARG A 154 16.21 0.85 10.81
C ARG A 154 17.17 -0.32 11.10
N GLY A 155 18.09 -0.57 10.18
CA GLY A 155 19.14 -1.58 10.31
C GLY A 155 18.71 -3.04 10.04
N ARG A 156 17.46 -3.29 9.65
CA ARG A 156 16.94 -4.65 9.40
C ARG A 156 16.05 -4.75 8.17
N ASP A 157 15.88 -5.96 7.63
CA ASP A 157 14.82 -6.23 6.65
C ASP A 157 13.50 -6.52 7.41
N PRO A 158 12.50 -5.63 7.37
CA PRO A 158 11.23 -5.82 8.07
C PRO A 158 10.38 -6.98 7.54
N LEU A 159 10.70 -7.52 6.35
CA LEU A 159 9.94 -8.58 5.69
C LEU A 159 10.73 -9.89 5.59
N ALA A 160 11.91 -9.99 6.20
CA ALA A 160 12.77 -11.18 6.12
C ALA A 160 12.02 -12.48 6.48
N GLU A 161 11.18 -12.44 7.52
CA GLU A 161 10.42 -13.60 8.00
C GLU A 161 9.48 -14.18 6.94
N LEU A 162 8.97 -13.35 6.02
CA LEU A 162 8.10 -13.82 4.94
C LEU A 162 8.81 -14.73 3.94
N PHE A 163 10.13 -14.60 3.80
CA PHE A 163 10.93 -15.39 2.86
C PHE A 163 11.58 -16.60 3.52
N LEU A 164 11.67 -16.63 4.86
CA LEU A 164 12.18 -17.78 5.61
C LEU A 164 11.17 -18.92 5.68
N SER A 165 9.86 -18.61 5.63
CA SER A 165 8.79 -19.62 5.73
C SER A 165 8.48 -20.35 4.42
N THR A 166 9.15 -20.01 3.31
CA THR A 166 8.91 -20.59 1.97
C THR A 166 9.95 -21.65 1.59
N ALA A 167 10.77 -22.12 2.54
CA ALA A 167 11.56 -23.33 2.32
C ALA A 167 10.61 -24.55 2.38
N PRO A 168 10.43 -25.31 1.28
CA PRO A 168 9.84 -26.63 1.41
C PRO A 168 10.77 -27.46 2.29
N GLY A 169 10.22 -28.14 3.30
CA GLY A 169 10.91 -29.24 3.94
C GLY A 169 11.40 -30.20 2.85
N GLY A 170 12.69 -30.53 2.91
CA GLY A 170 13.35 -31.44 1.96
C GLY A 170 12.83 -32.86 2.02
#